data_AF-A0A0F2J6R5-F1
#
_entry.id   AF-A0A0F2J6R5-F1
#
_cell.length_a   1.000
_cell.length_b   1.000
_cell.length_c   1.000
_cell.angle_alpha   90.00
_cell.angle_beta   90.00
_cell.angle_gamma   90.00
#
_symmetry.space_group_name_H-M   'P 1'
#
loop_
_entity.id
_entity.type
_entity.pdbx_description
1 polymer ?
#
loop_
_entity_poly.entity_id
_entity_poly.type
_entity_poly.pdbx_seq_one_letter_code
_entity_poly.pdbx_strand_id
1 'polypeptide(L)' 'MAKSKIEWTENTWNPVTGCTKISDGCKNCYGAVMAQRLKLMGNKKYANGFEVSLHEYCLMIL' A
#
# COMPACT_ATOMS: atom_id res chain seq x y z
N MET A 1 -7.85 -4.32 -14.13
CA MET A 1 -7.93 -3.05 -13.38
C MET A 1 -9.28 -2.43 -13.70
N ALA A 2 -10.02 -1.97 -12.69
CA ALA A 2 -11.26 -1.24 -12.95
C ALA A 2 -10.91 0.16 -13.46
N LYS A 3 -11.70 0.70 -14.40
CA LYS A 3 -11.57 2.11 -14.81
C LYS A 3 -11.62 3.00 -13.57
N SER A 4 -10.69 3.94 -13.51
CA SER A 4 -10.65 4.91 -12.43
C SER A 4 -11.95 5.71 -12.38
N LYS A 5 -12.41 6.01 -11.16
CA LYS A 5 -13.56 6.88 -10.90
C LYS A 5 -13.17 8.36 -10.81
N ILE A 6 -11.88 8.65 -10.87
CA ILE A 6 -11.34 10.00 -10.83
C ILE A 6 -11.43 10.56 -12.24
N GLU A 7 -12.17 11.66 -12.41
CA GLU A 7 -12.58 12.21 -13.71
C GLU A 7 -11.43 12.47 -14.70
N TRP A 8 -10.23 12.74 -14.20
CA TRP A 8 -9.08 13.15 -15.01
C TRP A 8 -8.04 12.04 -15.27
N THR A 9 -8.25 10.81 -14.78
CA THR A 9 -7.34 9.68 -15.05
C THR A 9 -8.10 8.40 -15.30
N GLU A 10 -7.66 7.61 -16.27
CA GLU A 10 -8.21 6.28 -16.59
C GLU A 10 -7.75 5.20 -15.61
N ASN A 11 -6.58 5.37 -14.99
CA ASN A 11 -5.95 4.38 -14.12
C ASN A 11 -5.42 4.97 -12.83
N THR A 12 -5.53 4.21 -11.75
CA THR A 12 -4.90 4.52 -10.46
C THR A 12 -4.26 3.26 -9.90
N TRP A 13 -3.09 3.41 -9.28
CA TRP A 13 -2.45 2.33 -8.56
C TRP A 13 -1.56 2.87 -7.45
N ASN A 14 -1.24 2.02 -6.49
CA ASN A 14 -0.32 2.35 -5.40
C ASN A 14 0.96 1.50 -5.52
N PRO A 15 2.11 2.10 -5.88
CA PRO A 15 3.39 1.41 -5.98
C PRO A 15 4.11 1.31 -4.63
N VAL A 16 3.60 1.91 -3.55
CA VAL A 16 4.25 1.92 -2.23
C VAL A 16 3.34 1.30 -1.18
N THR A 17 3.91 0.52 -0.27
CA THR A 17 3.21 0.04 0.94
C THR A 17 4.00 0.43 2.18
N GLY A 18 3.30 0.56 3.31
CA GLY A 18 3.92 0.90 4.58
C GLY A 18 4.10 2.40 4.82
N CYS A 19 4.53 2.75 6.02
CA CYS A 19 4.78 4.13 6.44
C CYS A 19 5.71 4.16 7.67
N THR A 20 6.54 5.19 7.77
CA THR A 20 7.33 5.47 8.98
C THR A 20 6.45 6.13 10.03
N LYS A 21 6.43 5.59 11.26
CA LYS A 21 5.70 6.19 12.37
C LYS A 21 6.45 7.43 12.89
N ILE A 22 5.84 8.61 12.77
CA ILE A 22 6.50 9.89 13.11
C ILE A 22 6.01 10.52 14.42
N SER A 23 4.84 10.12 14.93
CA SER A 23 4.24 10.73 16.12
C SER A 23 3.28 9.79 16.83
N ASP A 24 2.80 10.21 17.99
CA ASP A 24 1.79 9.50 18.78
C ASP A 24 0.47 9.28 18.03
N GLY A 25 0.20 10.06 16.98
CA GLY A 25 -0.95 9.83 16.10
C GLY A 25 -0.92 8.47 15.39
N CYS A 26 0.24 7.82 15.32
CA CYS A 26 0.38 6.52 14.67
C CYS A 26 -0.07 5.31 15.53
N LYS A 27 -0.40 5.51 16.82
CA LYS A 27 -0.70 4.43 17.77
C LYS A 27 -1.84 3.50 17.30
N ASN A 28 -2.86 4.05 16.64
CA ASN A 28 -4.03 3.31 16.14
C ASN A 28 -4.13 3.36 14.59
N CYS A 29 -2.99 3.36 13.90
CA CYS A 29 -2.98 3.44 12.43
C CYS A 29 -3.65 2.21 11.80
N TYR A 30 -4.81 2.43 11.16
CA TYR A 30 -5.52 1.40 10.39
C TYR A 30 -4.62 0.72 9.34
N GLY A 31 -3.73 1.49 8.71
CA GLY A 31 -2.79 0.96 7.72
C GLY A 31 -1.87 -0.12 8.28
N ALA A 32 -1.40 0.03 9.53
CA ALA A 32 -0.52 -0.94 10.17
C ALA A 32 -1.25 -2.26 10.47
N VAL A 33 -2.49 -2.17 10.95
CA VAL A 33 -3.35 -3.34 11.22
C VAL A 33 -3.68 -4.06 9.91
N MET A 34 -4.05 -3.31 8.87
CA MET A 34 -4.35 -3.88 7.56
C MET A 34 -3.13 -4.55 6.93
N ALA A 35 -1.95 -3.94 7.03
CA ALA A 35 -0.71 -4.53 6.53
C ALA A 35 -0.37 -5.85 7.24
N GLN A 36 -0.56 -5.93 8.55
CA GLN A 36 -0.40 -7.18 9.29
C GLN A 36 -1.37 -8.26 8.81
N ARG A 37 -2.65 -7.91 8.64
CA ARG A 37 -3.67 -8.83 8.09
C ARG A 37 -3.27 -9.34 6.69
N LEU A 38 -2.88 -8.44 5.80
CA LEU A 38 -2.53 -8.79 4.42
C LEU A 38 -1.26 -9.64 4.33
N LYS A 39 -0.29 -9.40 5.22
CA LYS A 39 0.89 -10.26 5.38
C LYS A 39 0.51 -11.68 5.77
N LEU A 40 -0.35 -11.83 6.78
CA LEU A 40 -0.85 -13.14 7.23
C LEU A 40 -1.68 -13.87 6.17
N MET A 41 -2.37 -13.11 5.31
CA MET A 41 -3.09 -13.64 4.14
C MET A 41 -2.16 -14.00 2.96
N GLY A 42 -0.85 -13.83 3.09
CA GLY A 42 0.12 -14.16 2.04
C GLY A 42 0.16 -13.16 0.87
N ASN A 43 -0.34 -11.94 1.05
CA ASN A 43 -0.27 -10.93 -0.01
C ASN A 43 1.18 -10.50 -0.24
N LYS A 44 1.70 -10.77 -1.44
CA LYS A 44 3.09 -10.48 -1.84
C LYS A 44 3.50 -9.02 -1.64
N LYS A 45 2.57 -8.06 -1.81
CA LYS A 45 2.83 -6.62 -1.58
C LYS A 45 3.15 -6.30 -0.12
N TYR A 46 2.69 -7.14 0.81
CA TYR A 46 2.83 -6.93 2.25
C TYR A 46 3.78 -7.96 2.88
N ALA A 47 4.67 -8.58 2.09
CA ALA A 47 5.69 -9.50 2.62
C ALA A 47 6.54 -8.84 3.72
N ASN A 48 6.89 -7.56 3.54
CA ASN A 48 7.63 -6.74 4.49
C ASN A 48 6.73 -6.12 5.60
N GLY A 49 5.45 -6.49 5.66
CA GLY A 49 4.51 -5.94 6.63
C GLY A 49 4.21 -4.45 6.38
N PHE A 50 4.41 -3.61 7.39
CA PHE A 50 4.15 -2.16 7.33
C PHE A 50 5.41 -1.31 7.08
N GLU A 51 6.54 -1.95 6.78
CA GLU A 51 7.76 -1.24 6.36
C GLU A 51 7.54 -0.54 5.01
N VAL A 52 8.08 0.67 4.89
CA VAL A 52 8.03 1.43 3.63
C VAL A 52 8.74 0.64 2.55
N SER A 53 7.97 0.16 1.57
CA SER A 53 8.45 -0.68 0.48
C SER A 53 7.94 -0.16 -0.85
N LEU A 54 8.86 0.03 -1.80
CA LEU A 54 8.54 0.33 -3.19
C LEU A 54 8.40 -0.98 -3.98
N HIS A 55 7.34 -1.07 -4.76
CA HIS A 55 7.04 -2.21 -5.64
C HIS A 55 7.38 -1.82 -7.07
N GLU A 56 8.63 -2.00 -7.49
CA GLU A 56 9.11 -1.53 -8.81
C GLU A 56 8.32 -2.11 -9.99
N TYR A 57 7.86 -3.36 -9.88
CA TYR A 57 6.98 -3.98 -10.88
C TYR A 57 5.65 -3.23 -11.05
N CYS A 58 5.21 -2.47 -10.04
CA CYS A 58 4.06 -1.57 -10.12
C CYS A 58 4.42 -0.20 -10.71
N LEU A 59 5.65 0.07 -11.14
CA LEU A 59 5.99 1.30 -11.87
C LEU A 59 5.89 1.09 -13.38
N MET A 60 5.98 -0.16 -13.84
CA MET A 60 5.93 -0.54 -15.26
C MET A 60 4.50 -0.60 -15.83
N ILE A 61 3.57 0.23 -15.36
CA ILE A 61 2.14 0.14 -15.73
C ILE A 61 1.78 1.06 -16.92
N LEU A 62 2.75 1.29 -17.81
CA LEU A 62 2.55 1.98 -19.08
C LEU A 62 2.46 0.96 -20.21
#